data_AF-A0A7V4F2Z2-F1
#
_entry.id   AF-A0A7V4F2Z2-F1
#
_cell.length_a   1.000
_cell.length_b   1.000
_cell.length_c   1.000
_cell.angle_alpha   90.00
_cell.angle_beta   90.00
_cell.angle_gamma   90.00
#
_symmetry.space_group_name_H-M   'P 1'
#
loop_
_entity.id
_entity.type
_entity.pdbx_description
1 polymer ?
#
loop_
_entity_poly.entity_id
_entity_poly.type
_entity_poly.pdbx_seq_one_letter_code
_entity_poly.pdbx_strand_id
1 'polypeptide(L)'
;MKKVFVVLVALFMGMLAYSQNLVNPNATSEARKLKAFLDSVYGKKIISGQAFESVNEPWLKRISDASGGKQPAILSLDFMNSTPWRVANGTDPDTTTGMAIDWVKNKGGIVEMHWHWDAPKNTNFSTWQGFYTKNTTFDLAYALNDTTSEEYSLLIRDIDIIAERLLRMQNAGIAVLWRPLHEAEGKWFWWGAKGGDACKKLYRLMYNRLVNHHQINNLIWVWNSYGTTRENWYPGDDVVDIIAWDYPDYNQTTGSWSQ
;
A
#
# COMPACT_ATOMS: atom_id res chain seq x y z
N MET A 1 -14.24 64.35 1.51
CA MET A 1 -14.69 63.02 1.05
C MET A 1 -13.48 62.10 0.93
N LYS A 2 -13.27 61.18 1.88
CA LYS A 2 -12.18 60.19 1.83
C LYS A 2 -12.65 58.99 1.00
N LYS A 3 -11.95 58.68 -0.09
CA LYS A 3 -12.21 57.49 -0.91
C LYS A 3 -11.68 56.27 -0.15
N VAL A 4 -12.56 55.32 0.16
CA VAL A 4 -12.20 54.00 0.66
C VAL A 4 -11.84 53.13 -0.53
N PHE A 5 -10.62 52.59 -0.54
CA PHE A 5 -10.24 51.50 -1.46
C PHE A 5 -10.54 50.18 -0.76
N VAL A 6 -11.45 49.39 -1.33
CA VAL A 6 -11.63 47.99 -0.97
C VAL A 6 -10.66 47.19 -1.82
N VAL A 7 -9.65 46.60 -1.19
CA VAL A 7 -8.78 45.61 -1.84
C VAL A 7 -9.49 44.25 -1.71
N LEU A 8 -10.06 43.76 -2.81
CA LEU A 8 -10.41 42.35 -2.91
C LEU A 8 -9.12 41.54 -3.02
N VAL A 9 -8.74 40.87 -1.94
CA VAL A 9 -7.75 39.78 -2.02
C VAL A 9 -8.50 38.57 -2.57
N ALA A 10 -8.39 38.34 -3.88
CA ALA A 10 -8.76 37.07 -4.47
C ALA A 10 -7.73 36.03 -4.00
N LEU A 11 -8.12 35.22 -3.00
CA LEU A 11 -7.44 33.98 -2.69
C LEU A 11 -7.57 33.07 -3.92
N PHE A 12 -6.55 33.07 -4.77
CA PHE A 12 -6.32 31.96 -5.68
C PHE A 12 -6.05 30.73 -4.81
N MET A 13 -7.09 29.95 -4.51
CA MET A 13 -6.93 28.51 -4.32
C MET A 13 -6.41 27.99 -5.66
N GLY A 14 -5.10 28.01 -5.83
CA GLY A 14 -4.47 27.22 -6.89
C GLY A 14 -4.96 25.79 -6.69
N MET A 15 -5.79 25.29 -7.60
CA MET A 15 -5.90 23.86 -7.79
C MET A 15 -4.47 23.40 -8.03
N LEU A 16 -3.84 22.77 -7.05
CA LEU A 16 -2.62 22.02 -7.27
C LEU A 16 -2.93 21.09 -8.45
N ALA A 17 -2.24 21.30 -9.56
CA ALA A 17 -2.38 20.47 -10.75
C ALA A 17 -1.80 19.09 -10.41
N TYR A 18 -2.58 18.25 -9.73
CA TYR A 18 -2.24 16.85 -9.54
C TYR A 18 -2.54 16.09 -10.84
N SER A 19 -1.63 15.18 -11.20
CA SER A 19 -1.74 14.41 -12.45
C SER A 19 -2.98 13.53 -12.44
N GLN A 20 -3.83 13.70 -13.45
CA GLN A 20 -4.94 12.79 -13.73
C GLN A 20 -4.44 11.43 -14.28
N ASN A 21 -3.20 11.38 -14.77
CA ASN A 21 -2.61 10.17 -15.31
C ASN A 21 -1.90 9.37 -14.21
N LEU A 22 -2.04 8.05 -14.28
CA LEU A 22 -1.24 7.13 -13.48
C LEU A 22 0.25 7.22 -13.85
N VAL A 23 1.13 7.00 -12.88
CA VAL A 23 2.60 7.03 -13.07
C VAL A 23 3.09 5.98 -14.05
N ASN A 24 2.36 4.88 -14.20
CA ASN A 24 2.61 3.88 -15.23
C ASN A 24 1.88 4.25 -16.54
N PRO A 25 2.60 4.63 -17.62
CA PRO A 25 1.99 4.99 -18.90
C PRO A 25 1.28 3.79 -19.57
N ASN A 26 1.70 2.57 -19.26
CA ASN A 26 1.13 1.33 -19.79
C ASN A 26 -0.02 0.78 -18.93
N ALA A 27 -0.54 1.57 -17.97
CA ALA A 27 -1.60 1.12 -17.07
C ALA A 27 -2.76 0.43 -17.81
N THR A 28 -3.44 -0.52 -17.19
CA THR A 28 -4.60 -1.17 -17.83
C THR A 28 -5.80 -0.22 -17.93
N SER A 29 -6.81 -0.57 -18.73
CA SER A 29 -8.07 0.18 -18.78
C SER A 29 -8.78 0.20 -17.43
N GLU A 30 -8.67 -0.88 -16.66
CA GLU A 30 -9.28 -1.03 -15.34
C GLU A 30 -8.62 -0.08 -14.35
N ALA A 31 -7.29 0.00 -14.33
CA ALA A 31 -6.55 0.91 -13.45
C ALA A 31 -6.87 2.37 -13.77
N ARG A 32 -6.90 2.74 -15.06
CA ARG A 32 -7.32 4.09 -15.48
C ARG A 32 -8.76 4.44 -15.08
N LYS A 33 -9.69 3.50 -15.21
CA LYS A 33 -11.10 3.70 -14.79
C LYS A 33 -11.21 3.87 -13.29
N LEU A 34 -10.49 3.05 -12.51
CA LEU A 34 -10.46 3.18 -11.06
C LEU A 34 -9.88 4.54 -10.65
N LYS A 35 -8.75 4.95 -11.23
CA LYS A 35 -8.16 6.27 -10.98
C LYS A 35 -9.11 7.41 -11.29
N ALA A 36 -9.76 7.38 -12.45
CA ALA A 36 -10.74 8.40 -12.84
C ALA A 36 -11.94 8.46 -11.87
N PHE A 37 -12.41 7.31 -11.37
CA PHE A 37 -13.42 7.27 -10.32
C PHE A 37 -12.94 7.94 -9.03
N LEU A 38 -11.75 7.59 -8.54
CA LEU A 38 -11.17 8.18 -7.33
C LEU A 38 -11.04 9.70 -7.47
N ASP A 39 -10.52 10.19 -8.59
CA ASP A 39 -10.38 11.62 -8.88
C ASP A 39 -11.75 12.33 -8.93
N SER A 40 -12.78 11.67 -9.49
CA SER A 40 -14.10 12.26 -9.61
C SER A 40 -14.76 12.58 -8.25
N VAL A 41 -14.45 11.77 -7.23
CA VAL A 41 -15.01 11.86 -5.88
C VAL A 41 -14.08 12.56 -4.88
N TYR A 42 -12.81 12.73 -5.22
CA TYR A 42 -11.82 13.40 -4.38
C TYR A 42 -12.27 14.83 -4.02
N GLY A 43 -12.18 15.17 -2.73
CA GLY A 43 -12.67 16.44 -2.18
C GLY A 43 -14.20 16.57 -2.10
N LYS A 44 -14.98 15.58 -2.55
CA LYS A 44 -16.45 15.61 -2.57
C LYS A 44 -17.11 14.51 -1.73
N LYS A 45 -16.47 13.34 -1.65
CA LYS A 45 -16.95 12.17 -0.89
C LYS A 45 -15.78 11.46 -0.21
N ILE A 46 -16.13 10.63 0.76
CA ILE A 46 -15.23 9.65 1.37
C ILE A 46 -15.73 8.27 0.96
N ILE A 47 -14.83 7.43 0.46
CA ILE A 47 -15.12 6.05 0.11
C ILE A 47 -14.93 5.20 1.37
N SER A 48 -15.95 4.43 1.76
CA SER A 48 -15.85 3.54 2.92
C SER A 48 -14.92 2.37 2.62
N GLY A 49 -14.10 1.98 3.59
CA GLY A 49 -13.19 0.85 3.49
C GLY A 49 -13.14 0.03 4.77
N GLN A 50 -12.76 -1.24 4.65
CA GLN A 50 -12.50 -2.13 5.79
C GLN A 50 -11.31 -3.04 5.46
N ALA A 51 -10.38 -3.17 6.41
CA ALA A 51 -9.28 -4.12 6.35
C ALA A 51 -9.66 -5.46 7.01
N PHE A 52 -9.07 -6.55 6.50
CA PHE A 52 -9.10 -7.85 7.14
C PHE A 52 -7.70 -8.25 7.60
N GLU A 53 -7.59 -8.63 8.86
CA GLU A 53 -6.39 -9.30 9.38
C GLU A 53 -6.49 -10.82 9.21
N SER A 54 -7.72 -11.34 9.05
CA SER A 54 -7.99 -12.75 8.75
C SER A 54 -9.23 -12.91 7.88
N VAL A 55 -9.19 -13.88 6.96
CA VAL A 55 -10.25 -14.19 5.99
C VAL A 55 -11.56 -14.65 6.63
N ASN A 56 -11.52 -15.01 7.92
CA ASN A 56 -12.66 -15.50 8.69
C ASN A 56 -13.29 -14.41 9.59
N GLU A 57 -12.83 -13.17 9.52
CA GLU A 57 -13.35 -12.13 10.40
C GLU A 57 -14.78 -11.72 10.02
N PRO A 58 -15.69 -11.56 11.01
CA PRO A 58 -17.08 -11.24 10.74
C PRO A 58 -17.31 -9.75 10.43
N TRP A 59 -16.27 -8.96 10.11
CA TRP A 59 -16.37 -7.50 9.98
C TRP A 59 -17.35 -7.06 8.91
N LEU A 60 -17.33 -7.67 7.72
CA LEU A 60 -18.31 -7.35 6.67
C LEU A 60 -19.74 -7.64 7.10
N LYS A 61 -19.96 -8.71 7.85
CA LYS A 61 -21.29 -9.00 8.41
C LYS A 61 -21.69 -7.94 9.44
N ARG A 62 -20.80 -7.59 10.38
CA ARG A 62 -21.06 -6.57 11.40
C ARG A 62 -21.37 -5.21 10.78
N ILE A 63 -20.62 -4.81 9.75
CA ILE A 63 -20.88 -3.58 8.98
C ILE A 63 -22.24 -3.67 8.29
N SER A 64 -22.56 -4.80 7.65
CA SER A 64 -23.86 -5.03 7.03
C SER A 64 -25.00 -4.84 8.03
N ASP A 65 -24.92 -5.52 9.17
CA ASP A 65 -25.97 -5.49 10.19
C ASP A 65 -26.15 -4.07 10.74
N ALA A 66 -25.05 -3.37 11.02
CA ALA A 66 -25.07 -2.01 11.59
C ALA A 66 -25.50 -0.92 10.60
N SER A 67 -25.27 -1.13 9.29
CA SER A 67 -25.52 -0.12 8.26
C SER A 67 -26.82 -0.32 7.48
N GLY A 68 -27.65 -1.31 7.88
CA GLY A 68 -28.89 -1.64 7.17
C GLY A 68 -28.65 -2.34 5.83
N GLY A 69 -27.63 -3.20 5.77
CA GLY A 69 -27.31 -4.03 4.59
C GLY A 69 -26.23 -3.45 3.67
N LYS A 70 -25.55 -2.36 4.04
CA LYS A 70 -24.47 -1.79 3.22
C LYS A 70 -23.15 -2.50 3.49
N GLN A 71 -22.29 -2.50 2.49
CA GLN A 71 -20.93 -3.01 2.56
C GLN A 71 -19.94 -1.84 2.34
N PRO A 72 -18.69 -1.94 2.86
CA PRO A 72 -17.65 -1.00 2.47
C PRO A 72 -17.44 -1.08 0.96
N ALA A 73 -16.94 0.00 0.35
CA ALA A 73 -16.60 -0.01 -1.07
C ALA A 73 -15.18 -0.55 -1.30
N ILE A 74 -14.24 -0.20 -0.43
CA ILE A 74 -12.86 -0.70 -0.44
C ILE A 74 -12.75 -1.90 0.50
N LEU A 75 -12.18 -2.98 0.01
CA LEU A 75 -11.69 -4.08 0.83
C LEU A 75 -10.16 -4.07 0.83
N SER A 76 -9.56 -3.98 2.02
CA SER A 76 -8.12 -4.01 2.21
C SER A 76 -7.69 -5.41 2.66
N LEU A 77 -6.70 -5.96 1.95
CA LEU A 77 -6.21 -7.33 2.10
C LEU A 77 -4.68 -7.35 2.10
N ASP A 78 -4.11 -8.45 2.58
CA ASP A 78 -2.68 -8.56 2.84
C ASP A 78 -2.05 -9.76 2.12
N PHE A 79 -0.84 -9.56 1.59
CA PHE A 79 0.03 -10.63 1.07
C PHE A 79 0.96 -11.24 2.11
N MET A 80 0.81 -10.90 3.39
CA MET A 80 1.61 -11.48 4.49
C MET A 80 1.73 -13.00 4.37
N ASN A 81 0.60 -13.70 4.21
CA ASN A 81 0.53 -15.17 4.07
C ASN A 81 1.09 -15.72 2.75
N SER A 82 1.46 -14.86 1.80
CA SER A 82 2.17 -15.23 0.57
C SER A 82 3.69 -15.17 0.72
N THR A 83 4.21 -14.71 1.87
CA THR A 83 5.65 -14.64 2.14
C THR A 83 6.26 -16.04 2.25
N PRO A 84 7.45 -16.32 1.68
CA PRO A 84 7.95 -17.69 1.53
C PRO A 84 8.06 -18.50 2.83
N TRP A 85 8.51 -17.86 3.91
CA TRP A 85 8.61 -18.55 5.21
C TRP A 85 7.22 -18.98 5.71
N ARG A 86 6.19 -18.14 5.60
CA ARG A 86 4.85 -18.48 6.05
C ARG A 86 4.22 -19.59 5.24
N VAL A 87 4.40 -19.56 3.92
CA VAL A 87 3.93 -20.61 3.02
C VAL A 87 4.59 -21.95 3.39
N ALA A 88 5.89 -21.95 3.62
CA ALA A 88 6.62 -23.13 4.09
C ALA A 88 6.15 -23.63 5.48
N ASN A 89 5.44 -22.80 6.24
CA ASN A 89 4.88 -23.11 7.56
C ASN A 89 3.34 -23.21 7.55
N GLY A 90 2.73 -23.41 6.38
CA GLY A 90 1.34 -23.86 6.25
C GLY A 90 0.31 -22.77 5.97
N THR A 91 0.71 -21.53 5.67
CA THR A 91 -0.24 -20.53 5.18
C THR A 91 -0.60 -20.78 3.71
N ASP A 92 -1.84 -20.47 3.35
CA ASP A 92 -2.28 -20.47 1.95
C ASP A 92 -1.90 -19.13 1.30
N PRO A 93 -0.99 -19.12 0.30
CA PRO A 93 -0.54 -17.90 -0.37
C PRO A 93 -1.59 -17.28 -1.30
N ASP A 94 -2.69 -17.98 -1.60
CA ASP A 94 -3.61 -17.62 -2.67
C ASP A 94 -4.97 -17.13 -2.16
N THR A 95 -5.30 -17.33 -0.89
CA THR A 95 -6.63 -16.99 -0.35
C THR A 95 -6.99 -15.52 -0.58
N THR A 96 -6.10 -14.59 -0.25
CA THR A 96 -6.36 -13.15 -0.39
C THR A 96 -6.42 -12.71 -1.86
N THR A 97 -5.68 -13.39 -2.75
CA THR A 97 -5.79 -13.18 -4.20
C THR A 97 -7.17 -13.56 -4.72
N GLY A 98 -7.69 -14.71 -4.30
CA GLY A 98 -9.04 -15.15 -4.64
C GLY A 98 -10.11 -14.19 -4.13
N MET A 99 -9.99 -13.74 -2.88
CA MET A 99 -10.91 -12.77 -2.28
C MET A 99 -10.91 -11.43 -2.99
N ALA A 100 -9.73 -10.91 -3.37
CA ALA A 100 -9.60 -9.67 -4.14
C ALA A 100 -10.36 -9.75 -5.47
N ILE A 101 -10.19 -10.86 -6.19
CA ILE A 101 -10.86 -11.10 -7.47
C ILE A 101 -12.38 -11.20 -7.26
N ASP A 102 -12.85 -11.97 -6.28
CA ASP A 102 -14.28 -12.08 -5.97
C ASP A 102 -14.90 -10.72 -5.61
N TRP A 103 -14.22 -9.93 -4.77
CA TRP A 103 -14.70 -8.63 -4.34
C TRP A 103 -14.93 -7.67 -5.52
N VAL A 104 -13.97 -7.60 -6.44
CA VAL A 104 -14.11 -6.71 -7.60
C VAL A 104 -15.11 -7.28 -8.62
N LYS A 105 -15.00 -8.57 -8.96
CA LYS A 105 -15.78 -9.17 -10.06
C LYS A 105 -17.24 -9.42 -9.70
N ASN A 106 -17.50 -9.86 -8.47
CA ASN A 106 -18.82 -10.31 -8.04
C ASN A 106 -19.52 -9.33 -7.09
N LYS A 107 -18.77 -8.43 -6.42
CA LYS A 107 -19.35 -7.40 -5.53
C LYS A 107 -19.23 -5.98 -6.09
N GLY A 108 -18.47 -5.77 -7.16
CA GLY A 108 -18.25 -4.44 -7.76
C GLY A 108 -17.46 -3.50 -6.86
N GLY A 109 -16.70 -4.05 -5.91
CA GLY A 109 -15.90 -3.26 -4.98
C GLY A 109 -14.53 -2.86 -5.54
N ILE A 110 -13.79 -2.13 -4.72
CA ILE A 110 -12.39 -1.76 -4.94
C ILE A 110 -11.53 -2.60 -3.99
N VAL A 111 -10.38 -3.07 -4.45
CA VAL A 111 -9.42 -3.75 -3.58
C VAL A 111 -8.18 -2.90 -3.35
N GLU A 112 -7.74 -2.87 -2.10
CA GLU A 112 -6.41 -2.44 -1.68
C GLU A 112 -5.64 -3.67 -1.22
N MET A 113 -4.38 -3.76 -1.65
CA MET A 113 -3.44 -4.79 -1.23
C MET A 113 -2.25 -4.10 -0.57
N HIS A 114 -1.91 -4.53 0.64
CA HIS A 114 -0.63 -4.23 1.29
C HIS A 114 0.11 -5.53 1.59
N TRP A 115 1.30 -5.40 2.19
CA TRP A 115 2.14 -6.55 2.46
C TRP A 115 2.94 -6.37 3.74
N HIS A 116 2.55 -7.09 4.80
CA HIS A 116 3.42 -7.31 5.94
C HIS A 116 4.50 -8.34 5.56
N TRP A 117 5.55 -7.84 4.90
CA TRP A 117 6.64 -8.63 4.37
C TRP A 117 7.54 -9.15 5.49
N ASP A 118 7.54 -10.45 5.80
CA ASP A 118 8.54 -10.98 6.73
C ASP A 118 9.93 -10.92 6.08
N ALA A 119 10.92 -10.35 6.78
CA ALA A 119 12.26 -10.19 6.23
C ALA A 119 12.85 -11.56 5.82
N PRO A 120 13.47 -11.67 4.63
CA PRO A 120 13.78 -12.96 4.02
C PRO A 120 14.90 -13.75 4.70
N LYS A 121 15.70 -13.09 5.55
CA LYS A 121 16.88 -13.66 6.21
C LYS A 121 17.12 -12.97 7.55
N ASN A 122 17.85 -13.64 8.45
CA ASN A 122 18.22 -13.13 9.78
C ASN A 122 17.02 -12.72 10.64
N THR A 123 15.94 -13.49 10.56
CA THR A 123 14.65 -13.18 11.17
C THR A 123 14.28 -14.25 12.21
N ASN A 124 13.83 -13.82 13.38
CA ASN A 124 13.18 -14.68 14.36
C ASN A 124 11.70 -14.87 13.99
N PHE A 125 11.44 -15.94 13.26
CA PHE A 125 10.09 -16.26 12.80
C PHE A 125 9.19 -16.93 13.85
N SER A 126 9.70 -17.30 15.03
CA SER A 126 8.89 -17.95 16.08
C SER A 126 7.68 -17.11 16.53
N THR A 127 7.75 -15.79 16.32
CA THR A 127 6.71 -14.84 16.69
C THR A 127 5.63 -14.65 15.62
N TRP A 128 5.81 -15.21 14.41
CA TRP A 128 4.98 -14.88 13.24
C TRP A 128 4.89 -13.38 12.97
N GLN A 129 5.96 -12.65 13.30
CA GLN A 129 6.05 -11.20 13.19
C GLN A 129 7.41 -10.79 12.59
N GLY A 130 7.86 -11.53 11.58
CA GLY A 130 9.16 -11.31 10.93
C GLY A 130 9.24 -10.00 10.13
N PHE A 131 8.11 -9.32 9.93
CA PHE A 131 8.02 -7.99 9.35
C PHE A 131 8.48 -6.89 10.32
N TYR A 132 8.45 -7.11 11.64
CA TYR A 132 8.93 -6.11 12.61
C TYR A 132 10.45 -6.09 12.72
N THR A 133 11.03 -4.89 12.74
CA THR A 133 12.45 -4.61 12.99
C THR A 133 12.96 -5.29 14.26
N LYS A 134 12.16 -5.32 15.33
CA LYS A 134 12.57 -5.98 16.59
C LYS A 134 12.82 -7.49 16.46
N ASN A 135 12.30 -8.12 15.40
CA ASN A 135 12.37 -9.55 15.16
C ASN A 135 13.32 -9.92 14.02
N THR A 136 14.06 -8.98 13.43
CA THR A 136 15.01 -9.26 12.35
C THR A 136 16.24 -8.38 12.41
N THR A 137 17.39 -8.92 12.05
CA THR A 137 18.64 -8.15 11.83
C THR A 137 18.95 -7.99 10.35
N PHE A 138 17.98 -8.22 9.46
CA PHE A 138 18.12 -8.02 8.02
C PHE A 138 18.61 -6.60 7.70
N ASP A 139 19.71 -6.48 6.97
CA ASP A 139 20.28 -5.20 6.59
C ASP A 139 19.91 -4.80 5.16
N LEU A 140 18.81 -4.04 5.03
CA LEU A 140 18.34 -3.55 3.75
C LEU A 140 19.37 -2.65 3.05
N ALA A 141 20.14 -1.84 3.78
CA ALA A 141 21.13 -0.96 3.16
C ALA A 141 22.27 -1.76 2.54
N TYR A 142 22.74 -2.81 3.23
CA TYR A 142 23.70 -3.76 2.68
C TYR A 142 23.14 -4.45 1.44
N ALA A 143 21.94 -5.05 1.55
CA ALA A 143 21.31 -5.78 0.46
C ALA A 143 21.20 -4.92 -0.83
N LEU A 144 20.83 -3.64 -0.70
CA LEU A 144 20.67 -2.75 -1.86
C LEU A 144 21.99 -2.17 -2.39
N ASN A 145 23.08 -2.22 -1.63
CA ASN A 145 24.39 -1.72 -2.07
C ASN A 145 25.23 -2.83 -2.73
N ASP A 146 24.93 -4.11 -2.47
CA ASP A 146 25.53 -5.25 -3.16
C ASP A 146 24.45 -6.09 -3.85
N THR A 147 24.23 -5.81 -5.14
CA THR A 147 23.24 -6.53 -5.95
C THR A 147 23.65 -7.97 -6.29
N THR A 148 24.87 -8.38 -5.94
CA THR A 148 25.34 -9.76 -6.10
C THR A 148 25.18 -10.60 -4.83
N SER A 149 24.80 -9.96 -3.72
CA SER A 149 24.57 -10.61 -2.44
C SER A 149 23.39 -11.59 -2.47
N GLU A 150 23.44 -12.55 -1.53
CA GLU A 150 22.31 -13.43 -1.26
C GLU A 150 21.10 -12.61 -0.78
N GLU A 151 21.31 -11.60 0.08
CA GLU A 151 20.27 -10.73 0.62
C GLU A 151 19.49 -10.01 -0.49
N TYR A 152 20.19 -9.48 -1.51
CA TYR A 152 19.54 -8.87 -2.67
C TYR A 152 18.74 -9.90 -3.47
N SER A 153 19.34 -11.07 -3.71
CA SER A 153 18.69 -12.16 -4.45
C SER A 153 17.39 -12.62 -3.77
N LEU A 154 17.38 -12.64 -2.44
CA LEU A 154 16.19 -12.96 -1.64
C LEU A 154 15.12 -11.87 -1.69
N LEU A 155 15.49 -10.58 -1.73
CA LEU A 155 14.52 -9.51 -1.96
C LEU A 155 13.81 -9.68 -3.30
N ILE A 156 14.58 -9.97 -4.36
CA ILE A 156 14.03 -10.20 -5.70
C ILE A 156 13.10 -11.42 -5.71
N ARG A 157 13.52 -12.54 -5.10
CA ARG A 157 12.70 -13.75 -4.99
C ARG A 157 11.32 -13.45 -4.39
N ASP A 158 11.29 -12.74 -3.27
CA ASP A 158 10.03 -12.46 -2.57
C ASP A 158 9.14 -11.53 -3.40
N ILE A 159 9.70 -10.50 -4.03
CA ILE A 159 8.98 -9.61 -4.95
C ILE A 159 8.40 -10.40 -6.13
N ASP A 160 9.16 -11.33 -6.71
CA ASP A 160 8.71 -12.16 -7.83
C ASP A 160 7.55 -13.07 -7.44
N ILE A 161 7.54 -13.61 -6.22
CA ILE A 161 6.43 -14.41 -5.69
C ILE A 161 5.15 -13.57 -5.56
N ILE A 162 5.25 -12.33 -5.08
CA ILE A 162 4.11 -11.40 -5.03
C ILE A 162 3.68 -10.98 -6.44
N ALA A 163 4.64 -10.81 -7.36
CA ALA A 163 4.37 -10.49 -8.76
C ALA A 163 3.43 -11.51 -9.42
N GLU A 164 3.61 -12.81 -9.15
CA GLU A 164 2.72 -13.87 -9.64
C GLU A 164 1.26 -13.67 -9.20
N ARG A 165 1.03 -13.25 -7.94
CA ARG A 165 -0.32 -12.99 -7.41
C ARG A 165 -0.94 -11.75 -8.06
N LEU A 166 -0.16 -10.68 -8.17
CA LEU A 166 -0.59 -9.45 -8.85
C LEU A 166 -0.88 -9.69 -10.34
N LEU A 167 -0.09 -10.54 -11.02
CA LEU A 167 -0.34 -10.96 -12.40
C LEU A 167 -1.66 -11.73 -12.52
N ARG A 168 -2.01 -12.58 -11.56
CA ARG A 168 -3.32 -13.25 -11.56
C ARG A 168 -4.47 -12.25 -11.43
N MET A 169 -4.32 -11.22 -10.60
CA MET A 169 -5.30 -10.12 -10.50
C MET A 169 -5.39 -9.34 -11.82
N GLN A 170 -4.25 -9.05 -12.47
CA GLN A 170 -4.24 -8.43 -13.80
C GLN A 170 -4.97 -9.29 -14.83
N ASN A 171 -4.68 -10.59 -14.87
CA ASN A 171 -5.28 -11.54 -15.81
C ASN A 171 -6.79 -11.72 -15.57
N ALA A 172 -7.26 -11.54 -14.33
CA ALA A 172 -8.69 -11.49 -14.00
C ALA A 172 -9.38 -10.19 -14.45
N GLY A 173 -8.61 -9.22 -14.95
CA GLY A 173 -9.08 -7.92 -15.39
C GLY A 173 -9.57 -7.07 -14.22
N ILE A 174 -8.77 -6.99 -13.15
CA ILE A 174 -9.05 -6.10 -12.00
C ILE A 174 -7.89 -5.13 -11.79
N ALA A 175 -8.21 -3.94 -11.28
CA ALA A 175 -7.22 -2.97 -10.80
C ALA A 175 -7.01 -3.11 -9.28
N VAL A 176 -5.82 -2.73 -8.81
CA VAL A 176 -5.43 -2.89 -7.41
C VAL A 176 -4.83 -1.58 -6.89
N LEU A 177 -5.32 -1.10 -5.74
CA LEU A 177 -4.58 -0.09 -4.96
C LEU A 177 -3.43 -0.82 -4.27
N TRP A 178 -2.21 -0.63 -4.74
CA TRP A 178 -1.03 -1.33 -4.24
C TRP A 178 -0.26 -0.46 -3.26
N ARG A 179 -0.26 -0.83 -1.98
CA ARG A 179 0.34 -0.07 -0.87
C ARG A 179 1.50 -0.84 -0.22
N PRO A 180 2.64 -1.01 -0.93
CA PRO A 180 3.78 -1.70 -0.37
C PRO A 180 4.56 -0.81 0.61
N LEU A 181 5.35 -1.45 1.48
CA LEU A 181 6.31 -0.76 2.36
C LEU A 181 5.64 0.32 3.24
N HIS A 182 4.43 0.06 3.72
CA HIS A 182 3.66 1.00 4.52
C HIS A 182 4.34 1.35 5.85
N GLU A 183 4.02 2.51 6.40
CA GLU A 183 4.51 2.99 7.70
C GLU A 183 6.05 3.02 7.84
N ALA A 184 6.77 3.17 6.73
CA ALA A 184 8.23 3.13 6.73
C ALA A 184 8.86 4.17 7.68
N GLU A 185 8.24 5.35 7.82
CA GLU A 185 8.74 6.44 8.65
C GLU A 185 8.87 6.07 10.15
N GLY A 186 8.07 5.10 10.59
CA GLY A 186 8.02 4.62 11.97
C GLY A 186 9.18 3.71 12.34
N LYS A 187 9.86 3.14 11.34
CA LYS A 187 11.02 2.25 11.48
C LYS A 187 10.76 0.96 12.26
N TRP A 188 9.53 0.70 12.70
CA TRP A 188 9.15 -0.54 13.37
C TRP A 188 9.05 -1.72 12.41
N PHE A 189 8.88 -1.47 11.10
CA PHE A 189 9.06 -2.47 10.06
C PHE A 189 10.45 -2.41 9.45
N TRP A 190 10.99 -3.58 9.07
CA TRP A 190 12.40 -3.69 8.67
C TRP A 190 12.74 -2.86 7.42
N TRP A 191 11.77 -2.62 6.53
CA TRP A 191 11.97 -1.79 5.34
C TRP A 191 12.19 -0.30 5.65
N GLY A 192 11.79 0.15 6.84
CA GLY A 192 12.07 1.49 7.36
C GLY A 192 13.31 1.56 8.26
N ALA A 193 13.82 0.43 8.76
CA ALA A 193 14.84 0.39 9.81
C ALA A 193 16.17 1.06 9.44
N LYS A 194 16.52 1.06 8.14
CA LYS A 194 17.78 1.64 7.62
C LYS A 194 17.61 3.05 7.04
N GLY A 195 16.49 3.72 7.33
CA GLY A 195 16.22 5.10 6.95
C GLY A 195 15.63 5.28 5.54
N GLY A 196 15.22 6.51 5.26
CA GLY A 196 14.46 6.87 4.05
C GLY A 196 15.17 6.53 2.74
N ASP A 197 16.49 6.69 2.67
CA ASP A 197 17.22 6.40 1.42
C ASP A 197 17.19 4.91 1.04
N ALA A 198 17.34 4.01 2.01
CA ALA A 198 17.21 2.58 1.78
C ALA A 198 15.78 2.20 1.39
N CYS A 199 14.78 2.78 2.07
CA CYS A 199 13.38 2.54 1.77
C CYS A 199 12.99 3.03 0.35
N LYS A 200 13.38 4.25 -0.04
CA LYS A 200 13.15 4.80 -1.39
C LYS A 200 13.80 3.93 -2.47
N LYS A 201 15.03 3.45 -2.25
CA LYS A 201 15.70 2.51 -3.16
C LYS A 201 14.92 1.20 -3.30
N LEU A 202 14.42 0.64 -2.20
CA LEU A 202 13.58 -0.58 -2.23
C LEU A 202 12.26 -0.34 -2.96
N TYR A 203 11.59 0.79 -2.71
CA TYR A 203 10.33 1.14 -3.39
C TYR A 203 10.52 1.22 -4.91
N ARG A 204 11.58 1.91 -5.36
CA ARG A 204 11.90 2.03 -6.79
C ARG A 204 12.36 0.71 -7.41
N LEU A 205 13.07 -0.14 -6.65
CA LEU A 205 13.39 -1.51 -7.07
C LEU A 205 12.11 -2.31 -7.30
N MET A 206 11.17 -2.28 -6.35
CA MET A 206 9.89 -2.96 -6.46
C MET A 206 9.07 -2.42 -7.64
N TYR A 207 9.00 -1.10 -7.81
CA TYR A 207 8.35 -0.48 -8.98
C TYR A 207 8.93 -1.00 -10.28
N ASN A 208 10.26 -0.96 -10.44
CA ASN A 208 10.91 -1.44 -11.64
C ASN A 208 10.67 -2.94 -11.87
N ARG A 209 10.76 -3.76 -10.81
CA ARG A 209 10.58 -5.21 -10.91
C ARG A 209 9.13 -5.56 -11.28
N LEU A 210 8.13 -4.95 -10.65
CA LEU A 210 6.73 -5.24 -10.93
C LEU A 210 6.27 -4.65 -12.28
N VAL A 211 6.59 -3.39 -12.55
CA VAL A 211 6.10 -2.69 -13.76
C VAL A 211 6.95 -3.02 -14.98
N ASN A 212 8.27 -2.81 -14.92
CA ASN A 212 9.12 -2.91 -16.11
C ASN A 212 9.55 -4.35 -16.41
N HIS A 213 9.83 -5.15 -15.37
CA HIS A 213 10.24 -6.54 -15.58
C HIS A 213 9.03 -7.48 -15.74
N HIS A 214 8.08 -7.46 -14.80
CA HIS A 214 6.91 -8.35 -14.83
C HIS A 214 5.72 -7.84 -15.65
N GLN A 215 5.76 -6.59 -16.14
CA GLN A 215 4.67 -6.00 -16.94
C GLN A 215 3.31 -6.01 -16.21
N ILE A 216 3.36 -5.77 -14.90
CA ILE A 216 2.16 -5.62 -14.05
C ILE A 216 1.72 -4.17 -14.13
N ASN A 217 0.68 -3.95 -14.91
CA ASN A 217 0.17 -2.65 -15.32
C ASN A 217 -1.20 -2.32 -14.69
N ASN A 218 -1.74 -3.18 -13.84
CA ASN A 218 -3.04 -2.97 -13.18
C ASN A 218 -2.94 -2.33 -11.78
N LEU A 219 -1.75 -1.86 -11.38
CA LEU A 219 -1.51 -1.28 -10.05
C LEU A 219 -1.69 0.25 -10.07
N ILE A 220 -2.28 0.76 -8.99
CA ILE A 220 -2.25 2.17 -8.60
C ILE A 220 -1.39 2.25 -7.35
N TRP A 221 -0.24 2.90 -7.43
CA TRP A 221 0.80 2.90 -6.40
C TRP A 221 0.47 3.86 -5.26
N VAL A 222 0.28 3.31 -4.07
CA VAL A 222 -0.06 4.05 -2.86
C VAL A 222 1.17 4.13 -1.97
N TRP A 223 1.63 5.34 -1.65
CA TRP A 223 2.69 5.60 -0.68
C TRP A 223 2.08 6.00 0.66
N ASN A 224 2.47 5.32 1.73
CA ASN A 224 2.09 5.71 3.08
C ASN A 224 3.10 6.71 3.63
N SER A 225 2.62 7.89 4.04
CA SER A 225 3.49 8.95 4.57
C SER A 225 2.77 9.73 5.64
N TYR A 226 3.52 10.15 6.66
CA TYR A 226 2.97 10.91 7.77
C TYR A 226 4.04 11.81 8.42
N GLY A 227 3.63 12.64 9.38
CA GLY A 227 4.59 13.37 10.21
C GLY A 227 5.37 14.48 9.47
N THR A 228 6.38 15.02 10.15
CA THR A 228 7.13 16.22 9.70
C THR A 228 8.36 15.91 8.86
N THR A 229 8.75 14.63 8.75
CA THR A 229 9.93 14.19 7.98
C THR A 229 9.58 13.55 6.64
N ARG A 230 8.31 13.57 6.24
CA ARG A 230 7.77 12.91 5.03
C ARG A 230 8.59 13.11 3.76
N GLU A 231 9.17 14.29 3.58
CA GLU A 231 10.00 14.63 2.41
C GLU A 231 11.26 13.75 2.32
N ASN A 232 11.80 13.27 3.43
CA ASN A 232 12.97 12.39 3.45
C ASN A 232 12.64 10.96 2.97
N TRP A 233 11.36 10.59 2.99
CA TRP A 233 10.89 9.23 2.73
C TRP A 233 10.16 9.09 1.40
N TYR A 234 9.68 10.20 0.82
CA TYR A 234 8.90 10.17 -0.40
C TYR A 234 9.68 9.61 -1.61
N PRO A 235 9.21 8.52 -2.27
CA PRO A 235 9.92 7.88 -3.39
C PRO A 235 9.99 8.71 -4.69
N GLY A 236 9.10 9.69 -4.85
CA GLY A 236 9.02 10.59 -6.01
C GLY A 236 7.71 10.49 -6.78
N ASP A 237 7.34 11.59 -7.45
CA ASP A 237 6.10 11.72 -8.23
C ASP A 237 6.03 10.79 -9.45
N ASP A 238 7.17 10.24 -9.88
CA ASP A 238 7.27 9.34 -11.03
C ASP A 238 6.96 7.88 -10.71
N VAL A 239 6.76 7.54 -9.44
CA VAL A 239 6.48 6.17 -8.98
C VAL A 239 5.34 6.08 -7.95
N VAL A 240 4.70 7.19 -7.60
CA VAL A 240 3.59 7.24 -6.63
C VAL A 240 2.35 7.86 -7.27
N ASP A 241 1.21 7.15 -7.18
CA ASP A 241 -0.09 7.68 -7.61
C ASP A 241 -0.84 8.35 -6.46
N ILE A 242 -0.89 7.74 -5.27
CA ILE A 242 -1.74 8.17 -4.14
C ILE A 242 -0.92 8.25 -2.86
N ILE A 243 -1.17 9.27 -2.03
CA ILE A 243 -0.66 9.34 -0.67
C ILE A 243 -1.73 8.82 0.30
N ALA A 244 -1.36 7.88 1.16
CA ALA A 244 -2.14 7.40 2.29
C ALA A 244 -1.50 7.83 3.60
N TRP A 245 -2.33 7.93 4.65
CA TRP A 245 -1.86 8.17 6.01
C TRP A 245 -2.55 7.18 6.95
N ASP A 246 -1.73 6.37 7.63
CA ASP A 246 -2.16 5.49 8.71
C ASP A 246 -2.12 6.31 10.01
N TYR A 247 -3.29 6.75 10.45
CA TYR A 247 -3.41 7.66 11.59
C TYR A 247 -3.36 6.88 12.91
N PRO A 248 -2.51 7.26 13.89
CA PRO A 248 -2.45 6.62 15.20
C PRO A 248 -3.84 6.49 15.83
N ASP A 249 -4.17 5.30 16.33
CA ASP A 249 -5.43 5.11 17.02
C ASP A 249 -5.40 5.84 18.37
N TYR A 250 -6.45 6.59 18.68
CA TYR A 250 -6.61 7.17 20.01
C TYR A 250 -7.17 6.10 20.92
N ASN A 251 -6.34 5.57 21.81
CA ASN A 251 -6.78 4.63 22.82
C ASN A 251 -7.61 5.38 23.87
N GLN A 252 -8.94 5.35 23.70
CA GLN A 252 -9.89 6.03 24.59
C GLN A 252 -9.81 5.55 26.05
N THR A 253 -9.38 4.31 26.28
CA THR A 253 -9.25 3.71 27.62
C THR A 253 -8.03 4.25 28.37
N THR A 254 -6.94 4.52 27.65
CA THR A 254 -5.68 5.02 28.24
C THR A 254 -5.46 6.51 28.04
N GLY A 255 -6.30 7.18 27.24
CA GLY A 255 -6.14 8.57 26.84
C GLY A 255 -4.85 8.82 26.06
N SER A 256 -4.32 7.79 25.39
CA SER A 256 -3.02 7.86 24.73
C SER A 256 -3.13 7.55 23.24
N TRP A 257 -2.24 8.15 22.47
CA TRP A 257 -2.05 7.81 21.07
C TRP A 257 -1.18 6.55 21.01
N SER A 258 -1.67 5.50 20.36
CA SER A 258 -0.87 4.32 20.07
C SER A 258 -0.62 4.19 18.57
N GLN A 259 0.65 3.99 18.22
CA GLN A 259 1.09 3.24 17.04
C GLN A 259 1.89 2.04 17.55
#